data_AF-C9LR14-F1
#
_entry.id   AF-C9LR14-F1
#
_cell.length_a   1.000
_cell.length_b   1.000
_cell.length_c   1.000
_cell.angle_alpha   90.00
_cell.angle_beta   90.00
_cell.angle_gamma   90.00
#
_symmetry.space_group_name_H-M   'P 1'
#
loop_
_entity.id
_entity.type
_entity.pdbx_description
1 polymer ?
#
loop_
_entity_poly.entity_id
_entity_poly.type
_entity_poly.pdbx_seq_one_letter_code
_entity_poly.pdbx_strand_id
1 'polypeptide(L)'
;MILKKILGGYTEYSSLMCIYSEEMRIMHVTRINLKTDKDMKKREGLINFCLKGEIKYVAIGWSHIYGTREIKDYRDYYDIVKESEKRNGKRINSALNTFLDTKADDLFWTRDLDGMYWICRAKGEAIPKCDKELDIGAVVPVEGYLVGLEVPGQISGSFNRVNGGIKQSLDKEKEIVEYSKYMFNSRAGRNVYEVKKMEGGLLNNLSSFDLEELVISYLQIAKGYYVLSNSIAKRSTTINVECEFRSRRKEYLQKAVVQVKSSRYSGVLDALSFKQYINDGYIVYLYAPKVENADKMKNCIQITDEELMTFYKNNKSILPDSITKWENLIKE
;
A
#
# COMPACT_ATOMS: atom_id res chain seq x y z
N MET A 1 4.05 25.59 57.97
CA MET A 1 2.95 25.56 56.97
C MET A 1 3.49 25.67 55.54
N ILE A 2 4.55 24.93 55.19
CA ILE A 2 5.17 24.95 53.84
C ILE A 2 5.66 23.53 53.50
N LEU A 3 4.78 22.53 53.63
CA LEU A 3 5.06 21.16 53.15
C LEU A 3 3.83 20.46 52.58
N LYS A 4 2.75 21.22 52.32
CA LYS A 4 1.51 20.72 51.71
C LYS A 4 1.25 21.25 50.29
N LYS A 5 2.22 21.94 49.67
CA LYS A 5 2.06 22.59 48.35
C LYS A 5 2.88 21.98 47.21
N ILE A 6 3.65 20.93 47.46
CA ILE A 6 4.52 20.29 46.44
C ILE A 6 3.96 18.94 45.93
N LEU A 7 3.03 18.30 46.66
CA LEU A 7 2.47 17.00 46.27
C LEU A 7 1.23 17.07 45.36
N GLY A 8 0.67 18.27 45.10
CA GLY A 8 -0.50 18.44 44.23
C GLY A 8 -0.17 18.56 42.73
N GLY A 9 1.09 18.85 42.37
CA GLY A 9 1.49 19.09 40.97
C GLY A 9 1.96 17.85 40.20
N TYR A 10 2.31 16.76 40.88
CA TYR A 10 2.81 15.54 40.22
C TYR A 10 1.69 14.65 39.67
N THR A 11 0.52 14.66 40.30
CA THR A 11 -0.66 13.92 39.80
C THR A 11 -1.25 14.58 38.56
N GLU A 12 -1.34 15.92 38.52
CA GLU A 12 -1.84 16.65 37.35
C GLU A 12 -0.94 16.51 36.13
N TYR A 13 0.40 16.52 36.30
CA TYR A 13 1.34 16.35 35.19
C TYR A 13 1.30 14.94 34.58
N SER A 14 1.07 13.91 35.41
CA SER A 14 0.88 12.52 34.99
C SER A 14 -0.44 12.35 34.24
N SER A 15 -1.53 12.92 34.75
CA SER A 15 -2.83 12.91 34.06
C SER A 15 -2.81 13.75 32.79
N LEU A 16 -2.14 14.90 32.75
CA LEU A 16 -1.95 15.69 31.52
C LEU A 16 -1.12 14.91 30.50
N MET A 17 -0.02 14.25 30.89
CA MET A 17 0.75 13.38 29.98
C MET A 17 -0.07 12.16 29.48
N CYS A 18 -0.92 11.56 30.31
CA CYS A 18 -1.85 10.51 29.88
C CYS A 18 -2.89 11.07 28.91
N ILE A 19 -3.50 12.22 29.20
CA ILE A 19 -4.50 12.91 28.36
C ILE A 19 -3.86 13.31 27.02
N TYR A 20 -2.65 13.86 27.02
CA TYR A 20 -1.90 14.19 25.80
C TYR A 20 -1.49 12.92 25.00
N SER A 21 -1.28 11.78 25.66
CA SER A 21 -0.98 10.51 24.98
C SER A 21 -2.23 9.84 24.40
N GLU A 22 -3.39 10.03 25.03
CA GLU A 22 -4.69 9.57 24.53
C GLU A 22 -5.20 10.47 23.40
N GLU A 23 -4.98 11.79 23.47
CA GLU A 23 -5.42 12.77 22.45
C GLU A 23 -4.57 12.76 21.16
N MET A 24 -3.44 12.04 21.13
CA MET A 24 -2.57 11.99 19.96
C MET A 24 -2.07 10.58 19.64
N ARG A 25 -2.91 9.56 19.83
CA ARG A 25 -2.59 8.21 19.37
C ARG A 25 -2.45 8.20 17.85
N ILE A 26 -1.26 7.82 17.38
CA ILE A 26 -1.00 7.62 15.95
C ILE A 26 -1.79 6.39 15.51
N MET A 27 -2.83 6.61 14.72
CA MET A 27 -3.55 5.54 14.02
C MET A 27 -2.60 4.83 13.06
N HIS A 28 -2.65 3.50 13.06
CA HIS A 28 -1.87 2.67 12.14
C HIS A 28 -2.68 2.20 10.94
N VAL A 29 -2.03 2.14 9.78
CA VAL A 29 -2.47 1.55 8.53
C VAL A 29 -1.57 0.37 8.22
N THR A 30 -2.13 -0.83 8.30
CA THR A 30 -1.36 -2.07 8.12
C THR A 30 -1.98 -2.96 7.06
N ARG A 31 -1.16 -3.51 6.18
CA ARG A 31 -1.57 -4.60 5.31
C ARG A 31 -1.47 -5.93 6.06
N ILE A 32 -2.58 -6.68 6.11
CA ILE A 32 -2.63 -8.07 6.59
C ILE A 32 -3.04 -8.99 5.44
N ASN A 33 -2.22 -10.00 5.18
CA ASN A 33 -2.48 -11.01 4.18
C ASN A 33 -3.20 -12.19 4.81
N LEU A 34 -4.47 -12.42 4.45
CA LEU A 34 -5.25 -13.56 4.91
C LEU A 34 -4.77 -14.82 4.17
N LYS A 35 -3.80 -15.49 4.79
CA LYS A 35 -3.15 -16.69 4.27
C LYS A 35 -3.02 -17.72 5.40
N THR A 36 -3.48 -18.92 5.12
CA THR A 36 -3.19 -20.14 5.89
C THR A 36 -2.05 -20.90 5.23
N ASP A 37 -1.41 -21.83 5.95
CA ASP A 37 -0.33 -22.66 5.40
C ASP A 37 -0.86 -23.55 4.25
N LYS A 38 -0.48 -23.18 3.02
CA LYS A 38 -0.53 -23.90 1.72
C LYS A 38 -1.85 -24.57 1.27
N ASP A 39 -2.88 -24.66 2.10
CA ASP A 39 -4.16 -25.27 1.75
C ASP A 39 -5.14 -24.21 1.23
N MET A 40 -5.45 -24.28 -0.07
CA MET A 40 -6.32 -23.32 -0.73
C MET A 40 -7.76 -23.36 -0.20
N LYS A 41 -8.29 -24.55 0.15
CA LYS A 41 -9.66 -24.68 0.68
C LYS A 41 -9.77 -24.01 2.04
N LYS A 42 -8.75 -24.19 2.89
CA LYS A 42 -8.68 -23.48 4.18
C LYS A 42 -8.57 -21.98 4.00
N ARG A 43 -7.85 -21.53 2.97
CA ARG A 43 -7.70 -20.11 2.69
C ARG A 43 -9.01 -19.46 2.23
N GLU A 44 -9.79 -20.15 1.42
CA GLU A 44 -11.14 -19.69 1.05
C GLU A 44 -12.04 -19.60 2.28
N GLY A 45 -12.04 -20.63 3.13
CA GLY A 45 -12.77 -20.63 4.41
C GLY A 45 -12.37 -19.47 5.31
N LEU A 46 -11.07 -19.19 5.46
CA LEU A 46 -10.54 -18.06 6.22
C LEU A 46 -11.06 -16.72 5.69
N ILE A 47 -11.02 -16.52 4.36
CA ILE A 47 -11.46 -15.27 3.74
C ILE A 47 -12.98 -15.08 3.90
N ASN A 48 -13.77 -16.14 3.72
CA ASN A 48 -15.20 -16.09 3.95
C ASN A 48 -15.52 -15.76 5.43
N PHE A 49 -14.84 -16.41 6.37
CA PHE A 49 -14.94 -16.12 7.80
C PHE A 49 -14.60 -14.66 8.13
N CYS A 50 -13.52 -14.13 7.55
CA CYS A 50 -13.05 -12.77 7.83
C CYS A 50 -13.92 -11.68 7.21
N LEU A 51 -14.37 -11.86 5.96
CA LEU A 51 -14.88 -10.75 5.14
C LEU A 51 -16.36 -10.86 4.78
N LYS A 52 -16.93 -12.08 4.79
CA LYS A 52 -18.31 -12.32 4.32
C LYS A 52 -19.31 -12.63 5.46
N GLY A 53 -18.85 -12.77 6.69
CA GLY A 53 -19.72 -12.92 7.86
C GLY A 53 -20.43 -11.62 8.27
N GLU A 54 -21.50 -11.75 9.07
CA GLU A 54 -22.18 -10.60 9.70
C GLU A 54 -21.22 -9.78 10.58
N ILE A 55 -20.39 -10.49 11.35
CA ILE A 55 -19.25 -9.91 12.06
C ILE A 55 -18.00 -10.21 11.24
N LYS A 56 -17.30 -9.14 10.84
CA LYS A 56 -16.07 -9.22 10.07
C LYS A 56 -14.86 -9.18 10.99
N TYR A 57 -13.79 -9.83 10.55
CA TYR A 57 -12.55 -9.96 11.29
C TYR A 57 -11.34 -9.81 10.38
N VAL A 58 -10.23 -9.36 10.95
CA VAL A 58 -8.89 -9.64 10.43
C VAL A 58 -8.27 -10.69 11.34
N ALA A 59 -7.73 -11.77 10.79
CA ALA A 59 -7.30 -12.94 11.57
C ALA A 59 -5.81 -13.28 11.36
N ILE A 60 -5.22 -13.92 12.37
CA ILE A 60 -3.90 -14.55 12.33
C ILE A 60 -3.96 -15.98 12.88
N GLY A 61 -3.01 -16.83 12.46
CA GLY A 61 -2.98 -18.27 12.78
C GLY A 61 -2.43 -18.62 14.16
N TRP A 62 -1.78 -19.77 14.32
CA TRP A 62 -1.33 -20.36 15.60
C TRP A 62 -2.44 -21.00 16.44
N SER A 63 -3.47 -21.56 15.79
CA SER A 63 -4.54 -22.31 16.47
C SER A 63 -4.04 -23.51 17.29
N HIS A 64 -2.87 -24.07 16.95
CA HIS A 64 -2.28 -25.25 17.62
C HIS A 64 -1.90 -25.02 19.09
N ILE A 65 -1.75 -23.77 19.53
CA ILE A 65 -1.41 -23.46 20.92
C ILE A 65 -2.59 -23.68 21.88
N TYR A 66 -3.82 -23.72 21.36
CA TYR A 66 -5.02 -23.96 22.14
C TYR A 66 -5.13 -25.41 22.61
N GLY A 67 -5.50 -25.58 23.88
CA GLY A 67 -5.54 -26.86 24.59
C GLY A 67 -4.26 -27.16 25.38
N THR A 68 -3.23 -26.30 25.31
CA THR A 68 -2.02 -26.45 26.13
C THR A 68 -2.09 -25.70 27.45
N ARG A 69 -2.77 -24.55 27.48
CA ARG A 69 -3.01 -23.69 28.65
C ARG A 69 -4.33 -22.93 28.48
N GLU A 70 -4.86 -22.39 29.57
CA GLU A 70 -5.96 -21.44 29.54
C GLU A 70 -5.51 -20.12 28.89
N ILE A 71 -6.38 -19.49 28.09
CA ILE A 71 -6.12 -18.25 27.37
C ILE A 71 -7.29 -17.32 27.64
N LYS A 72 -7.08 -16.28 28.45
CA LYS A 72 -8.16 -15.37 28.86
C LYS A 72 -8.27 -14.18 27.93
N ASP A 73 -7.13 -13.69 27.47
CA ASP A 73 -7.05 -12.52 26.60
C ASP A 73 -5.96 -12.68 25.53
N TYR A 74 -5.76 -11.63 24.73
CA TYR A 74 -4.76 -11.65 23.66
C TYR A 74 -3.33 -11.63 24.21
N ARG A 75 -3.11 -11.13 25.43
CA ARG A 75 -1.77 -11.09 26.01
C ARG A 75 -1.32 -12.49 26.42
N ASP A 76 -2.19 -13.26 27.04
CA ASP A 76 -1.96 -14.69 27.32
C ASP A 76 -1.64 -15.45 26.03
N TYR A 77 -2.48 -15.24 25.00
CA TYR A 77 -2.28 -15.83 23.68
C TYR A 77 -0.91 -15.48 23.09
N TYR A 78 -0.54 -14.20 23.11
CA TYR A 78 0.73 -13.69 22.60
C TYR A 78 1.93 -14.34 23.32
N ASP A 79 1.89 -14.40 24.65
CA ASP A 79 3.00 -14.94 25.45
C ASP A 79 3.16 -16.47 25.22
N ILE A 80 2.05 -17.22 25.11
CA ILE A 80 2.09 -18.66 24.78
C ILE A 80 2.66 -18.90 23.38
N VAL A 81 2.21 -18.13 22.37
CA VAL A 81 2.75 -18.25 21.01
C VAL A 81 4.23 -17.90 20.98
N LYS A 82 4.64 -16.83 21.66
CA LYS A 82 6.05 -16.42 21.78
C LYS A 82 6.92 -17.51 22.41
N GLU A 83 6.43 -18.17 23.47
CA GLU A 83 7.11 -19.31 24.08
C GLU A 83 7.18 -20.53 23.15
N SER A 84 6.12 -20.83 22.41
CA SER A 84 6.07 -21.91 21.41
C SER A 84 7.08 -21.69 20.29
N GLU A 85 7.08 -20.51 19.68
CA GLU A 85 8.02 -20.15 18.61
C GLU A 85 9.47 -20.18 19.08
N LYS A 86 9.74 -19.64 20.28
CA LYS A 86 11.09 -19.67 20.88
C LYS A 86 11.58 -21.11 21.11
N ARG A 87 10.72 -22.01 21.62
CA ARG A 87 11.05 -23.43 21.78
C ARG A 87 11.36 -24.12 20.45
N ASN A 88 10.71 -23.69 19.37
CA ASN A 88 10.93 -24.19 18.02
C ASN A 88 12.09 -23.49 17.28
N GLY A 89 12.88 -22.65 17.96
CA GLY A 89 13.99 -21.91 17.36
C GLY A 89 13.57 -20.83 16.34
N LYS A 90 12.29 -20.43 16.35
CA LYS A 90 11.72 -19.45 15.41
C LYS A 90 11.68 -18.06 16.03
N ARG A 91 11.79 -17.04 15.18
CA ARG A 91 11.56 -15.63 15.57
C ARG A 91 10.07 -15.34 15.57
N ILE A 92 9.63 -14.52 16.52
CA ILE A 92 8.23 -14.08 16.59
C ILE A 92 7.82 -13.37 15.29
N ASN A 93 6.65 -13.72 14.77
CA ASN A 93 6.12 -13.05 13.59
C ASN A 93 5.61 -11.65 13.98
N SER A 94 6.04 -10.62 13.25
CA SER A 94 5.64 -9.24 13.51
C SER A 94 4.12 -8.99 13.47
N ALA A 95 3.34 -9.89 12.86
CA ALA A 95 1.87 -9.81 12.89
C ALA A 95 1.31 -9.96 14.32
N LEU A 96 1.95 -10.75 15.19
CA LEU A 96 1.56 -10.90 16.60
C LEU A 96 1.70 -9.58 17.36
N ASN A 97 2.80 -8.84 17.11
CA ASN A 97 3.00 -7.52 17.69
C ASN A 97 1.97 -6.52 17.16
N THR A 98 1.71 -6.54 15.85
CA THR A 98 0.66 -5.69 15.26
C THR A 98 -0.69 -5.89 15.93
N PHE A 99 -1.11 -7.13 16.14
CA PHE A 99 -2.38 -7.41 16.82
C PHE A 99 -2.36 -7.01 18.30
N LEU A 100 -1.22 -7.14 18.99
CA LEU A 100 -1.04 -6.67 20.37
C LEU A 100 -1.25 -5.16 20.49
N ASP A 101 -0.67 -4.42 19.55
CA ASP A 101 -0.66 -2.96 19.54
C ASP A 101 -1.93 -2.36 18.90
N THR A 102 -2.75 -3.19 18.26
CA THR A 102 -3.99 -2.77 17.60
C THR A 102 -5.00 -2.27 18.63
N LYS A 103 -5.58 -1.10 18.36
CA LYS A 103 -6.82 -0.68 19.03
C LYS A 103 -7.82 -0.11 18.01
N ALA A 104 -8.98 0.29 18.54
CA ALA A 104 -10.02 0.97 17.77
C ALA A 104 -9.45 2.06 16.85
N ASP A 105 -10.07 2.18 15.69
CA ASP A 105 -9.76 3.13 14.61
C ASP A 105 -8.48 2.86 13.81
N ASP A 106 -7.64 1.87 14.16
CA ASP A 106 -6.59 1.40 13.25
C ASP A 106 -7.21 0.84 11.95
N LEU A 107 -6.51 1.04 10.83
CA LEU A 107 -6.93 0.60 9.51
C LEU A 107 -6.12 -0.59 9.04
N PHE A 108 -6.82 -1.56 8.45
CA PHE A 108 -6.25 -2.72 7.78
C PHE A 108 -6.62 -2.75 6.31
N TRP A 109 -5.61 -2.95 5.46
CA TRP A 109 -5.82 -3.40 4.10
C TRP A 109 -5.71 -4.92 4.04
N THR A 110 -6.68 -5.57 3.41
CA THR A 110 -6.60 -6.99 3.06
C THR A 110 -7.12 -7.24 1.64
N ARG A 111 -6.99 -8.48 1.15
CA ARG A 111 -7.37 -8.87 -0.20
C ARG A 111 -7.93 -10.29 -0.21
N ASP A 112 -9.04 -10.50 -0.90
CA ASP A 112 -9.64 -11.81 -1.06
C ASP A 112 -8.98 -12.64 -2.18
N LEU A 113 -9.57 -13.80 -2.50
CA LEU A 113 -9.07 -14.70 -3.55
C LEU A 113 -9.38 -14.21 -4.96
N ASP A 114 -10.42 -13.38 -5.13
CA ASP A 114 -10.81 -12.78 -6.40
C ASP A 114 -9.93 -11.55 -6.73
N GLY A 115 -9.02 -11.19 -5.82
CA GLY A 115 -8.11 -10.06 -5.96
C GLY A 115 -8.73 -8.74 -5.52
N MET A 116 -9.94 -8.74 -4.95
CA MET A 116 -10.58 -7.53 -4.49
C MET A 116 -9.95 -7.06 -3.17
N TYR A 117 -9.62 -5.79 -3.13
CA TYR A 117 -9.11 -5.13 -1.96
C TYR A 117 -10.23 -4.73 -1.01
N TRP A 118 -9.95 -4.84 0.28
CA TRP A 118 -10.84 -4.48 1.37
C TRP A 118 -10.13 -3.53 2.33
N ILE A 119 -10.84 -2.50 2.75
CA ILE A 119 -10.42 -1.58 3.82
C ILE A 119 -11.23 -1.89 5.08
N CYS A 120 -10.55 -2.09 6.20
CA CYS A 120 -11.16 -2.51 7.46
C CYS A 120 -10.73 -1.60 8.59
N ARG A 121 -11.68 -1.11 9.39
CA ARG A 121 -11.41 -0.36 10.63
C ARG A 121 -11.53 -1.29 11.83
N ALA A 122 -10.53 -1.28 12.69
CA ALA A 122 -10.55 -1.97 13.98
C ALA A 122 -11.68 -1.40 14.85
N LYS A 123 -12.51 -2.30 15.41
CA LYS A 123 -13.54 -1.92 16.39
C LYS A 123 -13.02 -1.91 17.84
N GLY A 124 -11.79 -2.39 18.05
CA GLY A 124 -11.20 -2.56 19.37
C GLY A 124 -9.89 -3.34 19.28
N GLU A 125 -9.54 -4.00 20.37
CA GLU A 125 -8.31 -4.79 20.48
C GLU A 125 -8.44 -6.18 19.85
N ALA A 126 -7.31 -6.86 19.66
CA ALA A 126 -7.31 -8.26 19.27
C ALA A 126 -7.88 -9.14 20.40
N ILE A 127 -8.55 -10.23 20.01
CA ILE A 127 -9.11 -11.22 20.92
C ILE A 127 -8.62 -12.62 20.53
N PRO A 128 -8.37 -13.51 21.52
CA PRO A 128 -8.09 -14.91 21.26
C PRO A 128 -9.32 -15.56 20.62
N LYS A 129 -9.11 -16.31 19.54
CA LYS A 129 -10.16 -17.10 18.89
C LYS A 129 -9.56 -18.34 18.27
N CYS A 130 -10.00 -19.51 18.72
CA CYS A 130 -9.51 -20.78 18.20
C CYS A 130 -10.41 -21.31 17.09
N ASP A 131 -9.83 -21.50 15.91
CA ASP A 131 -10.36 -22.38 14.87
C ASP A 131 -9.22 -23.23 14.33
N LYS A 132 -9.21 -24.52 14.65
CA LYS A 132 -8.13 -25.43 14.22
C LYS A 132 -8.24 -25.82 12.75
N GLU A 133 -9.43 -25.75 12.16
CA GLU A 133 -9.64 -26.12 10.76
C GLU A 133 -9.08 -25.05 9.84
N LEU A 134 -9.42 -23.79 10.11
CA LEU A 134 -8.99 -22.61 9.37
C LEU A 134 -7.63 -22.06 9.82
N ASP A 135 -7.02 -22.67 10.83
CA ASP A 135 -5.85 -22.15 11.55
C ASP A 135 -6.01 -20.68 11.95
N ILE A 136 -7.00 -20.40 12.80
CA ILE A 136 -7.20 -19.11 13.46
C ILE A 136 -6.79 -19.25 14.92
N GLY A 137 -5.85 -18.41 15.34
CA GLY A 137 -5.46 -18.29 16.74
C GLY A 137 -5.91 -16.98 17.39
N ALA A 138 -6.02 -15.90 16.62
CA ALA A 138 -6.55 -14.63 17.13
C ALA A 138 -7.19 -13.80 16.01
N VAL A 139 -8.09 -12.91 16.40
CA VAL A 139 -8.82 -12.02 15.49
C VAL A 139 -8.88 -10.60 16.03
N VAL A 140 -8.94 -9.61 15.15
CA VAL A 140 -9.39 -8.26 15.44
C VAL A 140 -10.80 -8.11 14.86
N PRO A 141 -11.84 -7.78 15.66
CA PRO A 141 -13.15 -7.43 15.13
C PRO A 141 -13.06 -6.13 14.31
N VAL A 142 -13.63 -6.11 13.11
CA VAL A 142 -13.53 -4.96 12.20
C VAL A 142 -14.88 -4.54 11.60
N GLU A 143 -14.93 -3.29 11.17
CA GLU A 143 -15.87 -2.78 10.18
C GLU A 143 -15.16 -2.78 8.82
N GLY A 144 -15.55 -3.68 7.91
CA GLY A 144 -14.84 -3.90 6.63
C GLY A 144 -15.69 -3.61 5.41
N TYR A 145 -15.11 -2.93 4.42
CA TYR A 145 -15.77 -2.58 3.16
C TYR A 145 -14.95 -3.01 1.94
N LEU A 146 -15.67 -3.47 0.92
CA LEU A 146 -15.11 -3.80 -0.40
C LEU A 146 -14.69 -2.51 -1.12
N VAL A 147 -13.45 -2.49 -1.62
CA VAL A 147 -12.90 -1.36 -2.39
C VAL A 147 -12.92 -1.62 -3.88
N GLY A 148 -12.60 -2.84 -4.32
CA GLY A 148 -12.49 -3.18 -5.75
C GLY A 148 -11.14 -3.78 -6.12
N LEU A 149 -10.89 -3.91 -7.43
CA LEU A 149 -9.64 -4.46 -7.96
C LEU A 149 -8.49 -3.42 -7.98
N GLU A 150 -8.82 -2.14 -7.99
CA GLU A 150 -7.87 -1.07 -8.23
C GLU A 150 -7.64 -0.23 -6.97
N VAL A 151 -6.38 -0.19 -6.54
CA VAL A 151 -5.86 0.58 -5.42
C VAL A 151 -4.47 1.10 -5.78
N PRO A 152 -3.96 2.16 -5.12
CA PRO A 152 -2.62 2.69 -5.34
C PRO A 152 -1.53 1.62 -5.35
N GLY A 153 -0.52 1.84 -6.18
CA GLY A 153 0.61 0.92 -6.40
C GLY A 153 1.30 0.43 -5.12
N GLN A 154 1.46 1.29 -4.11
CA GLN A 154 2.08 0.86 -2.84
C GLN A 154 1.23 -0.16 -2.09
N ILE A 155 -0.10 0.00 -2.11
CA ILE A 155 -1.03 -0.95 -1.49
C ILE A 155 -1.01 -2.24 -2.30
N SER A 156 -1.24 -2.17 -3.61
CA SER A 156 -1.32 -3.38 -4.45
C SER A 156 0.00 -4.18 -4.45
N GLY A 157 1.13 -3.49 -4.60
CA GLY A 157 2.48 -4.06 -4.55
C GLY A 157 2.87 -4.63 -3.19
N SER A 158 2.19 -4.25 -2.10
CA SER A 158 2.41 -4.84 -0.77
C SER A 158 1.91 -6.30 -0.66
N PHE A 159 0.96 -6.71 -1.51
CA PHE A 159 0.41 -8.08 -1.54
C PHE A 159 1.12 -9.01 -2.52
N ASN A 160 1.77 -8.47 -3.56
CA ASN A 160 2.32 -9.23 -4.68
C ASN A 160 3.78 -9.69 -4.48
N ARG A 161 4.29 -9.64 -3.25
CA ARG A 161 5.67 -10.09 -2.94
C ARG A 161 5.68 -11.62 -2.81
N VAL A 162 6.53 -12.29 -3.59
CA VAL A 162 6.67 -13.77 -3.64
C VAL A 162 6.88 -14.37 -2.24
N ASN A 163 7.69 -13.72 -1.40
CA ASN A 163 7.92 -14.08 0.01
C ASN A 163 7.35 -13.03 0.98
N GLY A 164 6.25 -12.38 0.60
CA GLY A 164 5.60 -11.39 1.46
C GLY A 164 5.06 -12.04 2.72
N GLY A 165 5.59 -11.64 3.89
CA GLY A 165 5.09 -12.09 5.18
C GLY A 165 3.63 -11.67 5.43
N ILE A 166 3.05 -12.16 6.53
CA ILE A 166 1.65 -11.91 6.93
C ILE A 166 1.33 -10.41 7.00
N LYS A 167 2.29 -9.60 7.46
CA LYS A 167 2.12 -8.17 7.74
C LYS A 167 3.06 -7.27 6.94
N GLN A 168 2.60 -6.07 6.61
CA GLN A 168 3.45 -4.93 6.20
C GLN A 168 2.81 -3.62 6.71
N SER A 169 3.59 -2.76 7.39
CA SER A 169 3.12 -1.42 7.76
C SER A 169 3.12 -0.52 6.53
N LEU A 170 2.07 0.28 6.38
CA LEU A 170 1.90 1.27 5.33
C LEU A 170 1.99 2.71 5.87
N ASP A 171 2.34 2.86 7.16
CA ASP A 171 2.37 4.15 7.88
C ASP A 171 3.48 5.09 7.42
N LYS A 172 4.49 4.55 6.74
CA LYS A 172 5.67 5.32 6.32
C LYS A 172 5.34 6.37 5.28
N GLU A 173 4.24 6.20 4.54
CA GLU A 173 3.85 7.05 3.43
C GLU A 173 2.56 7.77 3.81
N LYS A 174 2.66 9.06 4.13
CA LYS A 174 1.53 9.86 4.65
C LYS A 174 0.37 9.87 3.65
N GLU A 175 0.68 9.90 2.37
CA GLU A 175 -0.25 9.88 1.26
C GLU A 175 -1.10 8.60 1.28
N ILE A 176 -0.50 7.45 1.60
CA ILE A 176 -1.21 6.18 1.75
C ILE A 176 -2.09 6.16 3.00
N VAL A 177 -1.64 6.80 4.09
CA VAL A 177 -2.46 6.94 5.29
C VAL A 177 -3.72 7.77 4.99
N GLU A 178 -3.57 8.93 4.36
CA GLU A 178 -4.69 9.79 3.99
C GLU A 178 -5.62 9.14 2.95
N TYR A 179 -5.05 8.41 1.97
CA TYR A 179 -5.84 7.61 1.03
C TYR A 179 -6.67 6.55 1.73
N SER A 180 -6.10 5.86 2.72
CA SER A 180 -6.79 4.79 3.45
C SER A 180 -7.96 5.34 4.26
N LYS A 181 -7.77 6.49 4.91
CA LYS A 181 -8.83 7.21 5.64
C LYS A 181 -9.97 7.65 4.70
N TYR A 182 -9.62 8.28 3.57
CA TYR A 182 -10.59 8.69 2.57
C TYR A 182 -11.38 7.51 2.02
N MET A 183 -10.68 6.41 1.67
CA MET A 183 -11.34 5.24 1.14
C MET A 183 -12.29 4.64 2.16
N PHE A 184 -11.90 4.57 3.43
CA PHE A 184 -12.80 4.11 4.47
C PHE A 184 -14.04 5.00 4.59
N ASN A 185 -13.88 6.32 4.72
CA ASN A 185 -15.01 7.25 4.84
C ASN A 185 -15.96 7.15 3.63
N SER A 186 -15.40 7.10 2.43
CA SER A 186 -16.14 6.98 1.17
C SER A 186 -16.98 5.69 1.14
N ARG A 187 -16.38 4.55 1.50
CA ARG A 187 -17.08 3.26 1.52
C ARG A 187 -18.07 3.12 2.67
N ALA A 188 -17.79 3.75 3.81
CA ALA A 188 -18.69 3.78 4.95
C ALA A 188 -19.86 4.75 4.75
N GLY A 189 -19.80 5.65 3.76
CA GLY A 189 -20.80 6.70 3.55
C GLY A 189 -20.86 7.73 4.68
N ARG A 190 -19.79 7.84 5.48
CA ARG A 190 -19.72 8.74 6.64
C ARG A 190 -18.29 9.16 6.95
N ASN A 191 -18.11 10.34 7.54
CA ASN A 191 -16.81 10.88 7.90
C ASN A 191 -16.36 10.35 9.27
N VAL A 192 -15.64 9.23 9.29
CA VAL A 192 -15.05 8.67 10.51
C VAL A 192 -13.69 9.27 10.81
N TYR A 193 -12.89 9.46 9.77
CA TYR A 193 -11.54 10.03 9.87
C TYR A 193 -11.49 11.44 9.31
N GLU A 194 -10.72 12.32 9.94
CA GLU A 194 -10.29 13.55 9.28
C GLU A 194 -9.27 13.21 8.18
N VAL A 195 -9.58 13.60 6.95
CA VAL A 195 -8.73 13.39 5.78
C VAL A 195 -8.01 14.69 5.45
N LYS A 196 -6.69 14.68 5.56
CA LYS A 196 -5.86 15.83 5.21
C LYS A 196 -5.64 15.86 3.70
N LYS A 197 -6.01 16.97 3.09
CA LYS A 197 -5.71 17.23 1.68
C LYS A 197 -4.20 17.46 1.52
N MET A 198 -3.63 16.78 0.53
CA MET A 198 -2.23 16.86 0.14
C MET A 198 -1.97 18.15 -0.64
N GLU A 199 -0.77 18.69 -0.47
CA GLU A 199 -0.31 19.88 -1.19
C GLU A 199 0.33 19.51 -2.53
N GLY A 200 0.41 20.48 -3.44
CA GLY A 200 0.95 20.28 -4.79
C GLY A 200 -0.03 19.60 -5.75
N GLY A 201 0.41 19.40 -6.99
CA GLY A 201 -0.42 18.81 -8.05
C GLY A 201 -0.50 17.28 -7.99
N LEU A 202 -1.33 16.71 -8.87
CA LEU A 202 -1.52 15.26 -9.02
C LEU A 202 -0.21 14.51 -9.22
N LEU A 203 0.61 14.92 -10.20
CA LEU A 203 1.86 14.23 -10.53
C LEU A 203 2.83 14.14 -9.35
N ASN A 204 2.83 15.13 -8.47
CA ASN A 204 3.69 15.17 -7.28
C ASN A 204 3.26 14.17 -6.21
N ASN A 205 1.97 13.82 -6.17
CA ASN A 205 1.37 12.98 -5.15
C ASN A 205 1.17 11.53 -5.59
N LEU A 206 1.31 11.23 -6.88
CA LEU A 206 1.32 9.85 -7.36
C LEU A 206 2.52 9.08 -6.80
N SER A 207 2.31 7.80 -6.53
CA SER A 207 3.41 6.88 -6.27
C SER A 207 4.27 6.71 -7.52
N SER A 208 5.52 6.26 -7.38
CA SER A 208 6.34 5.97 -8.57
C SER A 208 5.66 4.98 -9.51
N PHE A 209 4.98 3.97 -8.96
CA PHE A 209 4.24 2.98 -9.74
C PHE A 209 3.02 3.57 -10.45
N ASP A 210 2.21 4.38 -9.77
CA ASP A 210 1.02 4.99 -10.38
C ASP A 210 1.42 6.04 -11.44
N LEU A 211 2.54 6.73 -11.24
CA LEU A 211 3.12 7.65 -12.22
C LEU A 211 3.65 6.89 -13.46
N GLU A 212 4.35 5.77 -13.26
CA GLU A 212 4.76 4.87 -14.35
C GLU A 212 3.56 4.44 -15.19
N GLU A 213 2.48 3.99 -14.54
CA GLU A 213 1.24 3.59 -15.22
C GLU A 213 0.61 4.75 -16.00
N LEU A 214 0.62 5.98 -15.46
CA LEU A 214 0.13 7.16 -16.16
C LEU A 214 0.95 7.48 -17.42
N VAL A 215 2.28 7.41 -17.34
CA VAL A 215 3.18 7.66 -18.48
C VAL A 215 3.04 6.54 -19.53
N ILE A 216 2.94 5.29 -19.10
CA ILE A 216 2.68 4.14 -19.98
C ILE A 216 1.33 4.33 -20.70
N SER A 217 0.28 4.75 -19.99
CA SER A 217 -1.03 5.05 -20.57
C SER A 217 -0.96 6.18 -21.61
N TYR A 218 -0.22 7.25 -21.31
CA TYR A 218 0.01 8.34 -22.26
C TYR A 218 0.66 7.85 -23.56
N LEU A 219 1.73 7.06 -23.47
CA LEU A 219 2.40 6.53 -24.65
C LEU A 219 1.49 5.60 -25.45
N GLN A 220 0.69 4.77 -24.78
CA GLN A 220 -0.20 3.86 -25.47
C GLN A 220 -1.33 4.58 -26.21
N ILE A 221 -1.97 5.55 -25.55
CA ILE A 221 -3.17 6.23 -26.07
C ILE A 221 -2.79 7.39 -26.98
N ALA A 222 -1.98 8.34 -26.49
CA ALA A 222 -1.69 9.58 -27.21
C ALA A 222 -0.62 9.39 -28.30
N LYS A 223 0.33 8.47 -28.10
CA LYS A 223 1.40 8.18 -29.09
C LYS A 223 1.15 6.91 -29.92
N GLY A 224 0.09 6.17 -29.63
CA GLY A 224 -0.34 5.02 -30.45
C GLY A 224 0.54 3.78 -30.30
N TYR A 225 1.06 3.52 -29.10
CA TYR A 225 1.84 2.33 -28.78
C TYR A 225 1.02 1.25 -28.07
N TYR A 226 1.54 0.03 -28.02
CA TYR A 226 1.15 -0.99 -27.04
C TYR A 226 2.38 -1.44 -26.27
N VAL A 227 2.21 -1.70 -24.98
CA VAL A 227 3.29 -2.16 -24.10
C VAL A 227 3.59 -3.65 -24.32
N LEU A 228 4.86 -4.03 -24.29
CA LEU A 228 5.28 -5.43 -24.26
C LEU A 228 5.31 -5.90 -22.80
N SER A 229 4.31 -6.65 -22.36
CA SER A 229 4.15 -7.04 -20.94
C SER A 229 5.33 -7.83 -20.37
N ASN A 230 6.06 -8.57 -21.21
CA ASN A 230 7.27 -9.31 -20.82
C ASN A 230 8.50 -8.41 -20.62
N SER A 231 8.46 -7.16 -21.09
CA SER A 231 9.55 -6.18 -20.95
C SER A 231 9.42 -5.30 -19.71
N ILE A 232 8.27 -5.35 -19.02
CA ILE A 232 8.04 -4.54 -17.81
C ILE A 232 9.07 -4.95 -16.75
N ALA A 233 9.88 -3.99 -16.33
CA ALA A 233 11.00 -4.22 -15.43
C ALA A 233 10.50 -4.74 -14.07
N LYS A 234 10.87 -5.97 -13.73
CA LYS A 234 10.53 -6.58 -12.43
C LYS A 234 11.67 -6.42 -11.45
N ARG A 235 11.76 -5.28 -10.73
CA ARG A 235 12.78 -5.01 -9.69
C ARG A 235 14.23 -5.43 -10.06
N SER A 236 14.52 -5.59 -11.35
CA SER A 236 15.79 -6.10 -11.84
C SER A 236 16.70 -4.91 -12.01
N THR A 237 17.78 -4.87 -11.22
CA THR A 237 18.75 -3.78 -11.20
C THR A 237 19.55 -3.65 -12.49
N THR A 238 19.34 -4.53 -13.48
CA THR A 238 20.10 -4.58 -14.73
C THR A 238 19.42 -3.84 -15.88
N ILE A 239 18.11 -3.57 -15.79
CA ILE A 239 17.35 -2.91 -16.86
C ILE A 239 17.10 -1.46 -16.46
N ASN A 240 17.63 -0.52 -17.24
CA ASN A 240 17.56 0.91 -16.95
C ASN A 240 16.25 1.59 -17.40
N VAL A 241 15.29 0.83 -17.92
CA VAL A 241 14.00 1.31 -18.46
C VAL A 241 12.85 0.57 -17.80
N GLU A 242 11.67 1.19 -17.74
CA GLU A 242 10.50 0.61 -17.08
C GLU A 242 9.79 -0.43 -17.97
N CYS A 243 9.73 -0.20 -19.29
CA CYS A 243 9.23 -1.17 -20.28
C CYS A 243 9.58 -0.79 -21.73
N GLU A 244 9.36 -1.73 -22.64
CA GLU A 244 9.39 -1.57 -24.09
C GLU A 244 7.97 -1.47 -24.69
N PHE A 245 7.90 -0.77 -25.81
CA PHE A 245 6.70 -0.56 -26.61
C PHE A 245 6.89 -0.97 -28.07
N ARG A 246 5.77 -1.27 -28.71
CA ARG A 246 5.66 -1.45 -30.16
C ARG A 246 4.54 -0.56 -30.68
N SER A 247 4.78 0.05 -31.83
CA SER A 247 3.76 0.87 -32.51
C SER A 247 2.52 0.04 -32.85
N ARG A 248 1.34 0.63 -32.68
CA ARG A 248 0.07 0.06 -33.15
C ARG A 248 -0.15 0.28 -34.66
N ARG A 249 0.64 1.17 -35.29
CA ARG A 249 0.51 1.53 -36.70
C ARG A 249 1.32 0.58 -37.56
N LYS A 250 0.68 -0.11 -38.50
CA LYS A 250 1.32 -1.11 -39.37
C LYS A 250 2.35 -0.49 -40.31
N GLU A 251 2.14 0.77 -40.68
CA GLU A 251 3.01 1.50 -41.60
C GLU A 251 4.29 2.01 -40.90
N TYR A 252 4.31 2.01 -39.57
CA TYR A 252 5.41 2.52 -38.75
C TYR A 252 5.77 1.51 -37.67
N LEU A 253 6.71 0.61 -37.95
CA LEU A 253 7.19 -0.44 -37.01
C LEU A 253 8.10 0.11 -35.90
N GLN A 254 7.82 1.30 -35.40
CA GLN A 254 8.63 1.99 -34.41
C GLN A 254 8.61 1.24 -33.08
N LYS A 255 9.78 1.15 -32.48
CA LYS A 255 10.01 0.60 -31.14
C LYS A 255 10.29 1.78 -30.20
N ALA A 256 9.84 1.68 -28.96
CA ALA A 256 10.17 2.67 -27.95
C ALA A 256 10.47 2.04 -26.60
N VAL A 257 11.23 2.75 -25.77
CA VAL A 257 11.43 2.46 -24.36
C VAL A 257 11.08 3.69 -23.54
N VAL A 258 10.72 3.50 -22.28
CA VAL A 258 10.46 4.61 -21.36
C VAL A 258 11.25 4.48 -20.07
N GLN A 259 11.72 5.61 -19.55
CA GLN A 259 12.18 5.72 -18.17
C GLN A 259 11.39 6.78 -17.42
N VAL A 260 10.91 6.42 -16.23
CA VAL A 260 10.10 7.29 -15.38
C VAL A 260 10.81 7.49 -14.04
N LYS A 261 10.88 8.73 -13.59
CA LYS A 261 11.38 9.12 -12.28
C LYS A 261 10.40 10.12 -11.68
N SER A 262 9.92 9.85 -10.47
CA SER A 262 8.96 10.73 -9.79
C SER A 262 9.62 11.99 -9.25
N SER A 263 8.80 12.93 -8.77
CA SER A 263 9.23 14.14 -8.06
C SER A 263 10.15 13.86 -6.87
N ARG A 264 10.07 12.65 -6.29
CA ARG A 264 10.93 12.18 -5.19
C ARG A 264 12.36 11.85 -5.62
N TYR A 265 12.63 11.75 -6.92
CA TYR A 265 13.97 11.53 -7.45
C TYR A 265 14.81 12.81 -7.36
N SER A 266 15.81 12.79 -6.48
CA SER A 266 16.72 13.93 -6.24
C SER A 266 17.89 14.01 -7.22
N GLY A 267 18.08 12.98 -8.05
CA GLY A 267 19.16 12.92 -9.02
C GLY A 267 18.84 13.65 -10.33
N VAL A 268 19.78 13.54 -11.27
CA VAL A 268 19.61 13.97 -12.66
C VAL A 268 19.61 12.73 -13.55
N LEU A 269 18.61 12.63 -14.42
CA LEU A 269 18.55 11.55 -15.39
C LEU A 269 19.37 11.94 -16.63
N ASP A 270 20.57 11.39 -16.78
CA ASP A 270 21.39 11.62 -17.96
C ASP A 270 20.88 10.79 -19.14
N ALA A 271 20.39 11.46 -20.18
CA ALA A 271 19.85 10.82 -21.35
C ALA A 271 20.92 9.97 -22.08
N LEU A 272 22.21 10.32 -22.01
CA LEU A 272 23.28 9.55 -22.67
C LEU A 272 23.36 8.09 -22.20
N SER A 273 22.87 7.79 -20.99
CA SER A 273 22.76 6.41 -20.48
C SER A 273 21.84 5.50 -21.30
N PHE A 274 21.02 6.08 -22.19
CA PHE A 274 20.08 5.36 -23.07
C PHE A 274 20.53 5.31 -24.54
N LYS A 275 21.73 5.78 -24.85
CA LYS A 275 22.24 5.87 -26.24
C LYS A 275 22.20 4.54 -27.00
N GLN A 276 22.43 3.43 -26.30
CA GLN A 276 22.38 2.10 -26.93
C GLN A 276 21.00 1.78 -27.51
N TYR A 277 19.90 2.12 -26.82
CA TYR A 277 18.55 1.93 -27.36
C TYR A 277 18.32 2.71 -28.65
N ILE A 278 18.83 3.95 -28.72
CA ILE A 278 18.75 4.75 -29.94
C ILE A 278 19.52 4.09 -31.09
N ASN A 279 20.73 3.58 -30.82
CA ASN A 279 21.52 2.83 -31.80
C ASN A 279 20.78 1.57 -32.28
N ASP A 280 20.00 0.93 -31.40
CA ASP A 280 19.19 -0.25 -31.69
C ASP A 280 17.83 0.09 -32.35
N GLY A 281 17.63 1.35 -32.74
CA GLY A 281 16.48 1.84 -33.48
C GLY A 281 15.24 2.13 -32.63
N TYR A 282 15.40 2.36 -31.34
CA TYR A 282 14.31 2.77 -30.45
C TYR A 282 14.16 4.29 -30.38
N ILE A 283 12.94 4.77 -30.16
CA ILE A 283 12.70 6.05 -29.48
C ILE A 283 12.85 5.85 -27.99
N VAL A 284 13.54 6.76 -27.31
CA VAL A 284 13.64 6.81 -25.86
C VAL A 284 12.72 7.91 -25.35
N TYR A 285 11.73 7.56 -24.53
CA TYR A 285 10.92 8.52 -23.79
C TYR A 285 11.41 8.64 -22.35
N LEU A 286 11.57 9.87 -21.86
CA LEU A 286 12.00 10.14 -20.49
C LEU A 286 10.97 11.02 -19.78
N TYR A 287 10.57 10.65 -18.57
CA TYR A 287 9.81 11.51 -17.67
C TYR A 287 10.56 11.59 -16.34
N ALA A 288 11.08 12.76 -15.99
CA ALA A 288 11.80 12.99 -14.74
C ALA A 288 11.82 14.49 -14.39
N PRO A 289 12.00 14.86 -13.10
CA PRO A 289 12.12 16.26 -12.71
C PRO A 289 13.29 17.00 -13.36
N LYS A 290 14.40 16.29 -13.60
CA LYS A 290 15.60 16.81 -14.26
C LYS A 290 16.16 15.78 -15.22
N VAL A 291 16.32 16.19 -16.48
CA VAL A 291 16.93 15.40 -17.56
C VAL A 291 18.05 16.23 -18.18
N GLU A 292 19.21 15.62 -18.38
CA GLU A 292 20.34 16.24 -19.08
C GLU A 292 20.62 15.52 -20.41
N ASN A 293 21.22 16.25 -21.36
CA ASN A 293 21.69 15.75 -22.65
C ASN A 293 20.59 15.16 -23.58
N ALA A 294 19.31 15.35 -23.27
CA ALA A 294 18.22 14.90 -24.14
C ALA A 294 18.25 15.61 -25.51
N ASP A 295 18.58 16.90 -25.52
CA ASP A 295 18.78 17.75 -26.70
C ASP A 295 19.90 17.25 -27.63
N LYS A 296 20.89 16.54 -27.08
CA LYS A 296 22.01 15.96 -27.82
C LYS A 296 21.65 14.64 -28.51
N MET A 297 20.44 14.12 -28.32
CA MET A 297 20.01 12.82 -28.83
C MET A 297 18.70 12.90 -29.62
N LYS A 298 18.79 12.81 -30.95
CA LYS A 298 17.67 13.00 -31.90
C LYS A 298 16.41 12.17 -31.62
N ASN A 299 16.56 10.95 -31.12
CA ASN A 299 15.45 10.02 -30.83
C ASN A 299 15.15 9.91 -29.32
N CYS A 300 15.51 10.94 -28.55
CA CYS A 300 15.20 11.04 -27.13
C CYS A 300 14.20 12.15 -26.91
N ILE A 301 13.07 11.82 -26.28
CA ILE A 301 11.95 12.74 -26.08
C ILE A 301 11.68 12.81 -24.58
N GLN A 302 11.81 14.01 -24.01
CA GLN A 302 11.36 14.28 -22.66
C GLN A 302 9.86 14.60 -22.68
N ILE A 303 9.09 13.88 -21.86
CA ILE A 303 7.66 14.15 -21.63
C ILE A 303 7.56 15.25 -20.58
N THR A 304 6.76 16.27 -20.83
CA THR A 304 6.57 17.37 -19.87
C THR A 304 5.38 17.15 -18.94
N ASP A 305 5.36 17.87 -17.82
CA ASP A 305 4.22 17.89 -16.90
C ASP A 305 2.97 18.44 -17.58
N GLU A 306 3.09 19.46 -18.44
CA GLU A 306 1.93 19.99 -19.18
C GLU A 306 1.35 18.96 -20.15
N GLU A 307 2.19 18.23 -20.88
CA GLU A 307 1.74 17.15 -21.77
C GLU A 307 0.99 16.08 -20.99
N LEU A 308 1.57 15.62 -19.87
CA LEU A 308 1.01 14.54 -19.06
C LEU A 308 -0.28 14.97 -18.35
N MET A 309 -0.35 16.19 -17.83
CA MET A 309 -1.57 16.73 -17.22
C MET A 309 -2.68 17.01 -18.23
N THR A 310 -2.32 17.46 -19.44
CA THR A 310 -3.30 17.64 -20.54
C THR A 310 -3.87 16.30 -20.95
N PHE A 311 -3.01 15.29 -21.13
CA PHE A 311 -3.43 13.93 -21.39
C PHE A 311 -4.36 13.40 -20.30
N TYR A 312 -3.96 13.54 -19.04
CA TYR A 312 -4.72 13.10 -17.88
C TYR A 312 -6.12 13.71 -17.85
N LYS A 313 -6.24 15.03 -17.96
CA LYS A 313 -7.54 15.73 -17.96
C LYS A 313 -8.45 15.27 -19.10
N ASN A 314 -7.90 15.09 -20.30
CA ASN A 314 -8.67 14.71 -21.48
C ASN A 314 -9.08 13.23 -21.53
N ASN A 315 -8.39 12.36 -20.76
CA ASN A 315 -8.58 10.91 -20.81
C ASN A 315 -8.96 10.30 -19.47
N LYS A 316 -9.32 11.13 -18.47
CA LYS A 316 -9.58 10.70 -17.10
C LYS A 316 -10.54 9.51 -16.98
N SER A 317 -11.58 9.46 -17.83
CA SER A 317 -12.60 8.41 -17.79
C SER A 317 -12.10 7.02 -18.20
N ILE A 318 -10.94 6.93 -18.86
CA ILE A 318 -10.35 5.67 -19.29
C ILE A 318 -9.06 5.33 -18.52
N LEU A 319 -8.67 6.16 -17.55
CA LEU A 319 -7.50 5.94 -16.72
C LEU A 319 -7.86 5.11 -15.47
N PRO A 320 -6.93 4.29 -14.96
CA PRO A 320 -7.12 3.50 -13.75
C PRO A 320 -7.55 4.34 -12.53
N ASP A 321 -8.42 3.74 -11.70
CA ASP A 321 -8.84 4.27 -10.41
C ASP A 321 -7.66 4.49 -9.45
N SER A 322 -6.59 3.69 -9.59
CA SER A 322 -5.36 3.84 -8.81
C SER A 322 -4.66 5.18 -9.04
N ILE A 323 -4.93 5.85 -10.18
CA ILE A 323 -4.44 7.18 -10.52
C ILE A 323 -5.52 8.23 -10.22
N THR A 324 -6.74 8.04 -10.71
CA THR A 324 -7.78 9.09 -10.70
C THR A 324 -8.32 9.39 -9.31
N LYS A 325 -8.37 8.41 -8.41
CA LYS A 325 -8.90 8.61 -7.05
C LYS A 325 -8.05 9.55 -6.20
N TRP A 326 -6.77 9.77 -6.55
CA TRP A 326 -5.88 10.68 -5.84
C TRP A 326 -6.33 12.14 -5.86
N GLU A 327 -7.08 12.58 -6.88
CA GLU A 327 -7.61 13.95 -6.92
C GLU A 327 -8.51 14.28 -5.74
N ASN A 328 -9.24 13.29 -5.23
CA ASN A 328 -10.10 13.47 -4.06
C ASN A 328 -9.30 13.80 -2.78
N LEU A 329 -7.99 13.70 -2.84
CA LEU A 329 -7.07 13.95 -1.73
C LEU A 329 -6.18 15.16 -1.97
N ILE A 330 -6.24 15.82 -3.12
CA ILE A 330 -5.38 16.96 -3.44
C ILE A 330 -6.13 18.27 -3.16
N LYS A 331 -5.42 19.29 -2.66
CA LYS A 331 -5.95 20.66 -2.53
C LYS A 331 -6.16 21.25 -3.92
N GLU A 332 -7.32 21.86 -4.15
CA GLU A 332 -7.62 22.60 -5.39
C GLU A 332 -6.75 23.84 -5.56
#